data_AF-A0A7X3QNK0-F1
#
_entry.id   AF-A0A7X3QNK0-F1
#
_cell.length_a   1.000
_cell.length_b   1.000
_cell.length_c   1.000
_cell.angle_alpha   90.00
_cell.angle_beta   90.00
_cell.angle_gamma   90.00
#
_symmetry.space_group_name_H-M   'P 1'
#
loop_
_entity.id
_entity.type
_entity.pdbx_description
1 polymer ?
#
loop_
_entity_poly.entity_id
_entity_poly.type
_entity_poly.pdbx_seq_one_letter_code
_entity_poly.pdbx_strand_id
1 'polypeptide(L)'
;MAYTAVKNFLQDELDSIRESGLYKDEKIIRTPQGAEVDTSTGHELIMCANNYLGLADSEEIEQAVVDGLKTHGFGMASVRFICGTQDIHKQLEDKITNWFGTEATILYTSCFDANTGLFETVLGPEDAIISDALNHASIIDGVRLCKATRKVYKHNDMGDLEDKLKETQDSRFRMIATDGVFSMQGDEADLVGICDLADKYDAMVMVDDSHATGFLGPTGRGSVDK
;
A
#
# COMPACT_ATOMS: atom_id res chain seq x y z
N MET A 1 32.36 -14.82 21.70
CA MET A 1 30.90 -14.61 21.58
C MET A 1 30.36 -15.60 20.55
N ALA A 2 29.19 -16.20 20.78
CA ALA A 2 28.66 -17.29 19.95
C ALA A 2 28.16 -16.87 18.55
N TYR A 3 28.31 -15.60 18.16
CA TYR A 3 27.75 -15.02 16.93
C TYR A 3 28.80 -14.30 16.05
N THR A 4 30.09 -14.61 16.20
CA THR A 4 31.16 -13.94 15.42
C THR A 4 30.97 -14.09 13.91
N ALA A 5 30.55 -15.27 13.43
CA ALA A 5 30.39 -15.51 12.00
C ALA A 5 29.32 -14.60 11.36
N VAL A 6 28.14 -14.51 11.95
CA VAL A 6 27.07 -13.64 11.43
C VAL A 6 27.45 -12.16 11.57
N LYS A 7 28.16 -11.77 12.64
CA LYS A 7 28.63 -10.38 12.78
C LYS A 7 29.58 -9.99 11.65
N ASN A 8 30.55 -10.84 11.34
CA ASN A 8 31.51 -10.57 10.26
C ASN A 8 30.79 -10.51 8.91
N PHE A 9 29.91 -11.48 8.62
CA PHE A 9 29.09 -11.47 7.41
C PHE A 9 28.28 -10.18 7.27
N LEU A 10 27.57 -9.74 8.31
CA LEU A 10 26.79 -8.50 8.27
C LEU A 10 27.67 -7.25 8.10
N GLN A 11 28.88 -7.26 8.64
CA GLN A 11 29.84 -6.17 8.44
C GLN A 11 30.29 -6.11 6.98
N ASP A 12 30.65 -7.25 6.40
CA ASP A 12 31.07 -7.36 5.00
C ASP A 12 29.95 -6.92 4.04
N GLU A 13 28.68 -7.30 4.33
CA GLU A 13 27.51 -6.83 3.58
C GLU A 13 27.33 -5.30 3.68
N LEU A 14 27.46 -4.73 4.88
CA LEU A 14 27.36 -3.27 5.06
C LEU A 14 28.47 -2.52 4.31
N ASP A 15 29.68 -3.06 4.32
CA ASP A 15 30.82 -2.44 3.64
C ASP A 15 30.64 -2.53 2.11
N SER A 16 30.16 -3.66 1.59
CA SER A 16 29.77 -3.80 0.17
C SER A 16 28.67 -2.81 -0.25
N ILE A 17 27.64 -2.60 0.59
CA ILE A 17 26.57 -1.62 0.34
C ILE A 17 27.13 -0.18 0.29
N ARG A 18 28.11 0.14 1.16
CA ARG A 18 28.79 1.44 1.14
C ARG A 18 29.67 1.62 -0.08
N GLU A 19 30.49 0.63 -0.41
CA GLU A 19 31.40 0.65 -1.57
C GLU A 19 30.65 0.76 -2.90
N SER A 20 29.46 0.17 -2.99
CA SER A 20 28.57 0.28 -4.15
C SER A 20 27.76 1.58 -4.21
N GLY A 21 27.84 2.45 -3.20
CA GLY A 21 27.08 3.70 -3.14
C GLY A 21 25.58 3.51 -2.90
N LEU A 22 25.17 2.33 -2.42
CA LEU A 22 23.76 1.98 -2.14
C LEU A 22 23.38 2.18 -0.67
N TYR A 23 24.34 2.55 0.19
CA TYR A 23 24.09 2.88 1.58
C TYR A 23 23.22 4.14 1.66
N LYS A 24 22.11 4.05 2.41
CA LYS A 24 21.15 5.14 2.57
C LYS A 24 21.40 5.84 3.89
N ASP A 25 21.82 7.09 3.84
CA ASP A 25 21.92 7.95 5.01
C ASP A 25 20.60 8.68 5.24
N GLU A 26 20.16 8.71 6.50
CA GLU A 26 18.94 9.42 6.90
C GLU A 26 19.24 10.90 7.16
N LYS A 27 18.48 11.77 6.49
CA LYS A 27 18.55 13.21 6.73
C LYS A 27 17.51 13.63 7.77
N ILE A 28 17.99 14.16 8.89
CA ILE A 28 17.12 14.53 10.01
C ILE A 28 16.39 15.83 9.70
N ILE A 29 15.05 15.77 9.65
CA ILE A 29 14.15 16.93 9.61
C ILE A 29 13.81 17.36 11.05
N ARG A 30 13.79 18.66 11.32
CA ARG A 30 13.63 19.26 12.67
C ARG A 30 12.36 20.11 12.84
N THR A 31 11.62 20.32 11.77
CA THR A 31 10.33 21.02 11.74
C THR A 31 9.20 20.05 11.41
N PRO A 32 7.92 20.46 11.56
CA PRO A 32 6.83 19.75 10.92
C PRO A 32 7.05 19.58 9.41
N GLN A 33 6.32 18.63 8.82
CA GLN A 33 6.43 18.35 7.38
C GLN A 33 5.73 19.44 6.56
N GLY A 34 6.40 19.97 5.55
CA GLY A 34 5.90 21.05 4.70
C GLY A 34 6.72 21.19 3.42
N ALA A 35 6.41 22.19 2.60
CA ALA A 35 7.18 22.49 1.40
C ALA A 35 8.61 22.96 1.74
N GLU A 36 8.77 23.65 2.87
CA GLU A 36 10.03 24.13 3.42
C GLU A 36 10.24 23.52 4.81
N VAL A 37 11.43 22.99 5.08
CA VAL A 37 11.77 22.39 6.38
C VAL A 37 13.19 22.77 6.80
N ASP A 38 13.44 22.72 8.11
CA ASP A 38 14.81 22.75 8.61
C ASP A 38 15.34 21.33 8.80
N THR A 39 16.52 21.06 8.26
CA THR A 39 17.22 19.78 8.35
C THR A 39 18.47 19.88 9.22
N SER A 40 19.17 18.76 9.43
CA SER A 40 20.50 18.75 10.04
C SER A 40 21.54 19.58 9.28
N THR A 41 21.31 19.89 8.00
CA THR A 41 22.22 20.65 7.13
C THR A 41 21.77 22.08 6.84
N GLY A 42 20.56 22.48 7.25
CA GLY A 42 20.03 23.83 7.04
C GLY A 42 18.59 23.81 6.52
N HIS A 43 18.13 24.97 6.06
CA HIS A 43 16.79 25.20 5.53
C HIS A 43 16.68 24.71 4.07
N GLU A 44 15.66 23.90 3.77
CA GLU A 44 15.55 23.20 2.48
C GLU A 44 14.11 23.09 1.97
N LEU A 45 13.96 22.99 0.64
CA LEU A 45 12.71 22.67 -0.03
C LEU A 45 12.54 21.16 -0.17
N ILE A 46 11.37 20.65 0.21
CA ILE A 46 11.01 19.23 0.08
C ILE A 46 10.26 19.00 -1.23
N MET A 47 10.88 18.21 -2.11
CA MET A 47 10.32 17.79 -3.41
C MET A 47 10.19 16.26 -3.52
N CYS A 48 10.20 15.55 -2.39
CA CYS A 48 10.20 14.09 -2.31
C CYS A 48 9.31 13.53 -1.20
N ALA A 49 8.31 14.29 -0.76
CA ALA A 49 7.33 13.85 0.23
C ALA A 49 6.05 13.33 -0.44
N ASN A 50 5.39 12.40 0.23
CA ASN A 50 4.04 11.93 -0.14
C ASN A 50 2.93 12.82 0.45
N ASN A 51 3.26 14.06 0.83
CA ASN A 51 2.33 15.05 1.39
C ASN A 51 1.59 15.79 0.26
N TYR A 52 0.93 15.05 -0.64
CA TYR A 52 0.40 15.55 -1.90
C TYR A 52 -0.52 16.77 -1.76
N LEU A 53 -1.34 16.77 -0.72
CA LEU A 53 -2.34 17.82 -0.44
C LEU A 53 -1.88 18.82 0.63
N GLY A 54 -0.65 18.70 1.15
CA GLY A 54 -0.16 19.58 2.20
C GLY A 54 -0.83 19.40 3.57
N LEU A 55 -1.43 18.23 3.83
CA LEU A 55 -2.22 17.97 5.04
C LEU A 55 -1.40 17.50 6.24
N ALA A 56 -0.13 17.14 6.06
CA ALA A 56 0.70 16.56 7.14
C ALA A 56 0.88 17.46 8.38
N ASP A 57 0.74 18.79 8.23
CA ASP A 57 0.80 19.79 9.32
C ASP A 57 -0.44 20.70 9.28
N SER A 58 -1.61 20.13 8.98
CA SER A 58 -2.88 20.86 8.96
C SER A 58 -3.37 21.16 10.38
N GLU A 59 -3.66 22.43 10.68
CA GLU A 59 -4.23 22.86 11.97
C GLU A 59 -5.55 22.13 12.30
N GLU A 60 -6.39 21.84 11.29
CA GLU A 60 -7.65 21.11 11.47
C GLU A 60 -7.40 19.66 11.92
N ILE A 61 -6.42 19.00 11.31
CA ILE A 61 -6.04 17.62 11.66
C ILE A 61 -5.38 17.58 13.04
N GLU A 62 -4.49 18.53 13.33
CA GLU A 62 -3.87 18.66 14.66
C GLU A 62 -4.94 18.78 15.75
N GLN A 63 -5.90 19.68 15.56
CA GLN A 63 -6.98 19.88 16.51
C GLN A 63 -7.83 18.62 16.69
N ALA A 64 -8.16 17.92 15.59
CA ALA A 64 -8.88 16.64 15.65
C ALA A 64 -8.13 15.57 16.44
N VAL A 65 -6.80 15.49 16.29
CA VAL A 65 -5.95 14.58 17.07
C VAL A 65 -5.96 14.95 18.56
N VAL A 66 -5.80 16.23 18.89
CA VAL A 66 -5.82 16.73 20.28
C VAL A 66 -7.15 16.39 20.97
N ASP A 67 -8.28 16.56 20.28
CA ASP A 67 -9.59 16.26 20.83
C ASP A 67 -9.85 14.75 20.92
N GLY A 68 -9.35 13.98 19.95
CA GLY A 68 -9.33 12.52 20.00
C GLY A 68 -8.60 11.99 21.23
N LEU A 69 -7.41 12.52 21.52
CA LEU A 69 -6.62 12.15 22.71
C LEU A 69 -7.38 12.41 24.02
N LYS A 70 -8.09 13.54 24.13
CA LYS A 70 -8.86 13.90 25.32
C LYS A 70 -10.08 12.99 25.54
N THR A 71 -10.71 12.54 24.46
CA THR A 71 -11.99 11.83 24.50
C THR A 71 -11.83 10.30 24.45
N HIS A 72 -10.82 9.80 23.75
CA HIS A 72 -10.61 8.38 23.47
C HIS A 72 -9.30 7.82 24.08
N GLY A 73 -8.45 8.69 24.64
CA GLY A 73 -7.16 8.31 25.22
C GLY A 73 -6.04 8.16 24.18
N PHE A 74 -4.85 7.77 24.64
CA PHE A 74 -3.66 7.70 23.78
C PHE A 74 -3.61 6.45 22.88
N GLY A 75 -4.09 5.31 23.36
CA GLY A 75 -4.03 4.07 22.60
C GLY A 75 -4.80 2.95 23.27
N MET A 76 -5.10 1.90 22.48
CA MET A 76 -5.99 0.83 22.93
C MET A 76 -5.31 -0.33 23.65
N ALA A 77 -4.00 -0.52 23.44
CA ALA A 77 -3.23 -1.65 23.97
C ALA A 77 -3.90 -3.04 23.73
N SER A 78 -4.67 -3.18 22.64
CA SER A 78 -5.47 -4.36 22.34
C SER A 78 -5.82 -4.43 20.85
N VAL A 79 -6.10 -5.63 20.37
CA VAL A 79 -6.63 -5.88 19.02
C VAL A 79 -8.15 -5.64 18.97
N ARG A 80 -8.67 -5.43 17.76
CA ARG A 80 -10.07 -5.05 17.51
C ARG A 80 -11.09 -5.94 18.21
N PHE A 81 -10.94 -7.27 18.14
CA PHE A 81 -11.96 -8.20 18.62
C PHE A 81 -11.99 -8.41 20.14
N ILE A 82 -10.94 -8.00 20.88
CA ILE A 82 -10.86 -8.20 22.34
C ILE A 82 -11.40 -6.96 23.05
N CYS A 83 -10.66 -5.86 23.01
CA CYS A 83 -11.06 -4.58 23.60
C CYS A 83 -10.43 -3.38 22.88
N GLY A 84 -10.05 -3.55 21.61
CA GLY A 84 -9.42 -2.52 20.80
C GLY A 84 -10.37 -1.74 19.89
N THR A 85 -11.67 -2.02 19.89
CA THR A 85 -12.64 -1.30 19.05
C THR A 85 -13.37 -0.23 19.86
N GLN A 86 -13.10 1.04 19.54
CA GLN A 86 -13.92 2.18 19.96
C GLN A 86 -14.93 2.57 18.87
N ASP A 87 -15.92 3.38 19.24
CA ASP A 87 -16.90 3.97 18.32
C ASP A 87 -16.24 4.75 17.18
N ILE A 88 -15.18 5.52 17.45
CA ILE A 88 -14.45 6.28 16.41
C ILE A 88 -13.87 5.39 15.30
N HIS A 89 -13.50 4.14 15.60
CA HIS A 89 -13.04 3.20 14.57
C HIS A 89 -14.16 2.83 13.61
N LYS A 90 -15.36 2.55 14.14
CA LYS A 90 -16.55 2.23 13.33
C LYS A 90 -17.00 3.45 12.53
N GLN A 91 -16.98 4.64 13.13
CA GLN A 91 -17.30 5.88 12.42
C GLN A 91 -16.34 6.15 11.26
N LEU A 92 -15.05 5.88 11.42
CA LEU A 92 -14.06 6.00 10.34
C LEU A 92 -14.32 4.98 9.23
N GLU A 93 -14.54 3.71 9.57
CA GLU A 93 -14.91 2.67 8.59
C GLU A 93 -16.16 3.05 7.81
N ASP A 94 -17.20 3.55 8.48
CA ASP A 94 -18.45 3.97 7.83
C ASP A 94 -18.23 5.19 6.93
N LYS A 95 -17.40 6.16 7.34
CA LYS A 95 -17.05 7.31 6.50
C LYS A 95 -16.31 6.90 5.24
N ILE A 96 -15.32 6.01 5.37
CA ILE A 96 -14.56 5.49 4.21
C ILE A 96 -15.49 4.70 3.28
N THR A 97 -16.32 3.83 3.84
CA THR A 97 -17.32 3.03 3.08
C THR A 97 -18.24 3.95 2.26
N ASN A 98 -18.82 4.96 2.90
CA ASN A 98 -19.70 5.92 2.23
C ASN A 98 -18.94 6.77 1.18
N TRP A 99 -17.69 7.14 1.48
CA TRP A 99 -16.90 7.95 0.56
C TRP A 99 -16.55 7.15 -0.70
N PHE A 100 -16.06 5.91 -0.59
CA PHE A 100 -15.75 5.08 -1.76
C PHE A 100 -16.98 4.45 -2.43
N GLY A 101 -18.12 4.35 -1.72
CA GLY A 101 -19.31 3.66 -2.23
C GLY A 101 -19.17 2.13 -2.21
N THR A 102 -18.34 1.58 -1.32
CA THR A 102 -18.18 0.14 -1.10
C THR A 102 -19.23 -0.40 -0.12
N GLU A 103 -19.32 -1.73 0.03
CA GLU A 103 -20.24 -2.35 0.99
C GLU A 103 -19.73 -2.29 2.44
N ALA A 104 -18.42 -2.28 2.63
CA ALA A 104 -17.77 -2.22 3.95
C ALA A 104 -16.31 -1.74 3.87
N THR A 105 -15.76 -1.37 5.02
CA THR A 105 -14.35 -1.04 5.22
C THR A 105 -13.81 -1.73 6.47
N ILE A 106 -12.55 -2.16 6.40
CA ILE A 106 -11.78 -2.68 7.54
C ILE A 106 -10.50 -1.86 7.72
N LEU A 107 -10.23 -1.42 8.96
CA LEU A 107 -9.01 -0.67 9.27
C LEU A 107 -7.82 -1.60 9.56
N TYR A 108 -6.68 -1.23 9.00
CA TYR A 108 -5.34 -1.75 9.33
C TYR A 108 -4.45 -0.61 9.81
N THR A 109 -3.33 -0.94 10.44
CA THR A 109 -2.31 0.03 10.91
C THR A 109 -1.56 0.71 9.78
N SER A 110 -1.45 0.04 8.62
CA SER A 110 -0.84 0.58 7.40
C SER A 110 -1.42 -0.13 6.17
N CYS A 111 -1.27 0.48 4.98
CA CYS A 111 -1.63 -0.20 3.73
C CYS A 111 -0.68 -1.38 3.42
N PHE A 112 0.52 -1.40 4.03
CA PHE A 112 1.40 -2.57 3.97
C PHE A 112 0.75 -3.78 4.66
N ASP A 113 0.21 -3.58 5.87
CA ASP A 113 -0.52 -4.62 6.61
C ASP A 113 -1.83 -5.02 5.92
N ALA A 114 -2.54 -4.04 5.34
CA ALA A 114 -3.79 -4.32 4.61
C ALA A 114 -3.55 -5.26 3.42
N ASN A 115 -2.54 -4.97 2.59
CA ASN A 115 -2.16 -5.82 1.47
C ASN A 115 -1.66 -7.20 1.91
N THR A 116 -0.77 -7.25 2.91
CA THR A 116 -0.21 -8.51 3.37
C THR A 116 -1.25 -9.43 4.01
N GLY A 117 -2.25 -8.87 4.68
CA GLY A 117 -3.35 -9.61 5.29
C GLY A 117 -4.51 -9.96 4.34
N LEU A 118 -4.49 -9.50 3.09
CA LEU A 118 -5.61 -9.67 2.15
C LEU A 118 -5.61 -11.07 1.50
N PHE A 119 -4.55 -11.40 0.75
CA PHE A 119 -4.61 -12.48 -0.23
C PHE A 119 -4.77 -13.87 0.37
N GLU A 120 -4.03 -14.21 1.43
CA GLU A 120 -4.13 -15.54 2.07
C GLU A 120 -5.46 -15.76 2.80
N THR A 121 -6.13 -14.67 3.16
CA THR A 121 -7.41 -14.71 3.88
C THR A 121 -8.56 -15.09 2.95
N VAL A 122 -8.50 -14.68 1.68
CA VAL A 122 -9.62 -14.83 0.72
C VAL A 122 -9.33 -15.81 -0.42
N LEU A 123 -8.07 -16.20 -0.64
CA LEU A 123 -7.66 -17.16 -1.67
C LEU A 123 -6.84 -18.31 -1.09
N GLY A 124 -6.92 -19.48 -1.72
CA GLY A 124 -6.25 -20.71 -1.32
C GLY A 124 -5.50 -21.42 -2.47
N PRO A 125 -5.03 -22.66 -2.23
CA PRO A 125 -4.22 -23.42 -3.20
C PRO A 125 -4.90 -23.74 -4.54
N GLU A 126 -6.24 -23.67 -4.60
CA GLU A 126 -7.04 -23.93 -5.81
C GLU A 126 -7.22 -22.68 -6.67
N ASP A 127 -6.79 -21.52 -6.17
CA ASP A 127 -7.03 -20.21 -6.78
C ASP A 127 -5.75 -19.66 -7.42
N ALA A 128 -5.85 -18.52 -8.12
CA ALA A 128 -4.73 -17.84 -8.75
C ALA A 128 -4.73 -16.32 -8.50
N ILE A 129 -3.53 -15.75 -8.40
CA ILE A 129 -3.28 -14.32 -8.35
C ILE A 129 -2.38 -13.93 -9.53
N ILE A 130 -2.82 -12.94 -10.29
CA ILE A 130 -2.12 -12.39 -11.44
C ILE A 130 -1.69 -10.96 -11.09
N SER A 131 -0.40 -10.76 -10.84
CA SER A 131 0.17 -9.50 -10.30
C SER A 131 0.95 -8.75 -11.38
N ASP A 132 0.83 -7.43 -11.41
CA ASP A 132 1.72 -6.59 -12.22
C ASP A 132 3.18 -6.76 -11.73
N ALA A 133 4.14 -6.69 -12.65
CA ALA A 133 5.56 -6.84 -12.36
C ALA A 133 6.14 -5.70 -11.49
N LEU A 134 5.52 -4.51 -11.49
CA LEU A 134 5.98 -3.34 -10.73
C LEU A 134 5.12 -3.04 -9.50
N ASN A 135 4.22 -3.94 -9.12
CA ASN A 135 3.42 -3.79 -7.91
C ASN A 135 4.27 -3.49 -6.67
N HIS A 136 3.67 -2.72 -5.76
CA HIS A 136 4.33 -2.36 -4.52
C HIS A 136 4.72 -3.60 -3.70
N ALA A 137 5.81 -3.48 -2.93
CA ALA A 137 6.38 -4.57 -2.14
C ALA A 137 5.37 -5.23 -1.19
N SER A 138 4.40 -4.47 -0.67
CA SER A 138 3.34 -5.00 0.19
C SER A 138 2.41 -5.98 -0.52
N ILE A 139 2.05 -5.71 -1.78
CA ILE A 139 1.27 -6.63 -2.61
C ILE A 139 2.09 -7.90 -2.84
N ILE A 140 3.36 -7.74 -3.26
CA ILE A 140 4.27 -8.87 -3.50
C ILE A 140 4.38 -9.76 -2.26
N ASP A 141 4.59 -9.18 -1.09
CA ASP A 141 4.71 -9.93 0.15
C ASP A 141 3.39 -10.59 0.57
N GLY A 142 2.25 -9.93 0.38
CA GLY A 142 0.94 -10.56 0.61
C GLY A 142 0.66 -11.74 -0.31
N VAL A 143 0.97 -11.60 -1.61
CA VAL A 143 0.88 -12.69 -2.59
C VAL A 143 1.82 -13.84 -2.21
N ARG A 144 3.00 -13.54 -1.64
CA ARG A 144 3.96 -14.57 -1.19
C ARG A 144 3.47 -15.36 0.03
N LEU A 145 2.65 -14.77 0.89
CA LEU A 145 2.00 -15.47 2.01
C LEU A 145 0.86 -16.38 1.51
N CYS A 146 0.12 -15.95 0.48
CA CYS A 146 -0.96 -16.73 -0.10
C CYS A 146 -0.49 -18.02 -0.81
N LYS A 147 -1.26 -19.10 -0.70
CA LYS A 147 -0.99 -20.39 -1.36
C LYS A 147 -1.49 -20.49 -2.80
N ALA A 148 -2.23 -19.49 -3.27
CA ALA A 148 -2.72 -19.43 -4.64
C ALA A 148 -1.58 -19.52 -5.67
N THR A 149 -1.89 -20.02 -6.85
CA THR A 149 -0.97 -20.01 -8.00
C THR A 149 -0.64 -18.57 -8.35
N ARG A 150 0.65 -18.26 -8.50
CA ARG A 150 1.12 -16.90 -8.73
C ARG A 150 1.53 -16.76 -10.19
N LYS A 151 1.00 -15.75 -10.86
CA LYS A 151 1.44 -15.31 -12.18
C LYS A 151 1.83 -13.84 -12.11
N VAL A 152 2.89 -13.49 -12.80
CA VAL A 152 3.32 -12.10 -12.96
C VAL A 152 3.18 -11.77 -14.44
N TYR A 153 2.51 -10.66 -14.75
CA TYR A 153 2.45 -10.11 -16.10
C TYR A 153 3.35 -8.88 -16.20
N LYS A 154 3.86 -8.62 -17.40
CA LYS A 154 4.67 -7.43 -17.67
C LYS A 154 3.87 -6.17 -17.34
N HIS A 155 4.58 -5.19 -16.82
CA HIS A 155 4.01 -3.94 -16.37
C HIS A 155 3.12 -3.28 -17.43
N ASN A 156 1.86 -3.05 -17.05
CA ASN A 156 0.82 -2.43 -17.88
C ASN A 156 0.61 -3.09 -19.27
N ASP A 157 0.94 -4.38 -19.42
CA ASP A 157 0.82 -5.15 -20.66
C ASP A 157 -0.45 -6.02 -20.65
N MET A 158 -1.53 -5.52 -21.26
CA MET A 158 -2.82 -6.22 -21.32
C MET A 158 -2.75 -7.53 -22.12
N GLY A 159 -1.81 -7.66 -23.05
CA GLY A 159 -1.61 -8.90 -23.80
C GLY A 159 -1.03 -10.00 -22.93
N ASP A 160 0.04 -9.68 -22.19
CA ASP A 160 0.65 -10.63 -21.25
C ASP A 160 -0.29 -10.94 -20.06
N LEU A 161 -1.05 -9.95 -19.57
CA LEU A 161 -2.11 -10.16 -18.59
C LEU A 161 -3.15 -11.17 -19.09
N GLU A 162 -3.66 -10.99 -20.31
CA GLU A 162 -4.62 -11.90 -20.92
C GLU A 162 -4.04 -13.33 -21.03
N ASP A 163 -2.77 -13.46 -21.39
CA ASP A 163 -2.11 -14.76 -21.45
C ASP A 163 -2.01 -15.43 -20.07
N LYS A 164 -1.73 -14.68 -18.99
CA LYS A 164 -1.78 -15.23 -17.61
C LYS A 164 -3.18 -15.62 -17.17
N LEU A 165 -4.22 -14.89 -17.60
CA LEU A 165 -5.61 -15.26 -17.36
C LEU A 165 -5.99 -16.57 -18.06
N LYS A 166 -5.54 -16.77 -19.31
CA LYS A 166 -5.70 -18.04 -20.06
C LYS A 166 -4.96 -19.19 -19.38
N GLU A 167 -3.73 -18.96 -18.91
CA GLU A 167 -2.91 -19.96 -18.20
C GLU A 167 -3.51 -20.43 -16.87
N THR A 168 -4.42 -19.65 -16.27
CA THR A 168 -5.01 -19.90 -14.93
C THR A 168 -6.51 -20.23 -15.00
N GLN A 169 -7.02 -20.63 -16.17
CA GLN A 169 -8.43 -21.00 -16.34
C GLN A 169 -8.84 -22.21 -15.50
N ASP A 170 -7.89 -23.11 -15.20
CA ASP A 170 -8.14 -24.29 -14.36
C ASP A 170 -8.23 -23.94 -12.86
N SER A 171 -7.91 -22.71 -12.46
CA SER A 171 -8.07 -22.23 -11.08
C SER A 171 -9.54 -21.96 -10.76
N ARG A 172 -9.94 -22.25 -9.52
CA ARG A 172 -11.30 -22.04 -9.03
C ARG A 172 -11.68 -20.56 -9.02
N PHE A 173 -10.84 -19.71 -8.44
CA PHE A 173 -10.96 -18.25 -8.50
C PHE A 173 -9.67 -17.61 -9.01
N ARG A 174 -9.79 -16.44 -9.63
CA ARG A 174 -8.69 -15.61 -10.12
C ARG A 174 -8.82 -14.20 -9.59
N MET A 175 -7.71 -13.59 -9.19
CA MET A 175 -7.64 -12.18 -8.81
C MET A 175 -6.50 -11.50 -9.57
N ILE A 176 -6.81 -10.40 -10.25
CA ILE A 176 -5.82 -9.48 -10.81
C ILE A 176 -5.48 -8.48 -9.70
N ALA A 177 -4.19 -8.32 -9.40
CA ALA A 177 -3.71 -7.37 -8.39
C ALA A 177 -2.79 -6.34 -9.07
N THR A 178 -3.09 -5.06 -8.86
CA THR A 178 -2.33 -3.94 -9.45
C THR A 178 -2.23 -2.76 -8.48
N ASP A 179 -1.14 -2.01 -8.51
CA ASP A 179 -1.15 -0.61 -8.08
C ASP A 179 -2.09 0.18 -9.03
N GLY A 180 -2.78 1.19 -8.51
CA GLY A 180 -3.53 2.15 -9.33
C GLY A 180 -2.61 3.20 -9.96
N VAL A 181 -1.62 3.66 -9.20
CA VAL A 181 -0.54 4.56 -9.63
C VAL A 181 0.79 4.00 -9.14
N PHE A 182 1.73 3.77 -10.06
CA PHE A 182 2.99 3.12 -9.75
C PHE A 182 3.98 4.13 -9.15
N SER A 183 4.30 3.96 -7.86
CA SER A 183 5.04 4.95 -7.04
C SER A 183 6.37 5.46 -7.62
N MET A 184 7.12 4.60 -8.32
CA MET A 184 8.46 4.93 -8.83
C MET A 184 8.44 5.47 -10.26
N GLN A 185 7.39 5.17 -11.04
CA GLN A 185 7.25 5.58 -12.44
C GLN A 185 6.32 6.78 -12.60
N GLY A 186 5.31 6.89 -11.74
CA GLY A 186 4.29 7.94 -11.76
C GLY A 186 3.23 7.76 -12.84
N ASP A 187 3.22 6.62 -13.54
CA ASP A 187 2.16 6.26 -14.48
C ASP A 187 1.01 5.51 -13.79
N GLU A 188 -0.11 5.43 -14.50
CA GLU A 188 -1.36 4.84 -14.01
C GLU A 188 -1.59 3.47 -14.67
N ALA A 189 -2.21 2.55 -13.92
CA ALA A 189 -2.65 1.28 -14.48
C ALA A 189 -3.77 1.49 -15.51
N ASP A 190 -3.78 0.68 -16.59
CA ASP A 190 -4.90 0.58 -17.52
C ASP A 190 -6.09 -0.17 -16.87
N LEU A 191 -6.76 0.49 -15.92
CA LEU A 191 -7.87 -0.12 -15.18
C LEU A 191 -9.05 -0.48 -16.08
N VAL A 192 -9.27 0.25 -17.18
CA VAL A 192 -10.32 -0.09 -18.15
C VAL A 192 -9.99 -1.43 -18.81
N GLY A 193 -8.77 -1.58 -19.35
CA GLY A 193 -8.32 -2.83 -19.95
C GLY A 193 -8.29 -4.00 -18.96
N ILE A 194 -7.88 -3.75 -17.72
CA ILE A 194 -7.87 -4.75 -16.64
C ILE A 194 -9.29 -5.21 -16.31
N CYS A 195 -10.24 -4.30 -16.13
CA CYS A 195 -11.63 -4.63 -15.83
C CYS A 195 -12.32 -5.35 -17.01
N ASP A 196 -12.08 -4.92 -18.25
CA ASP A 196 -12.59 -5.61 -19.45
C ASP A 196 -12.11 -7.07 -19.52
N LEU A 197 -10.84 -7.31 -19.18
CA LEU A 197 -10.27 -8.67 -19.09
C LEU A 197 -10.82 -9.44 -17.89
N ALA A 198 -11.00 -8.79 -16.73
CA ALA A 198 -11.57 -9.41 -15.55
C ALA A 198 -13.01 -9.90 -15.82
N ASP A 199 -13.84 -9.08 -16.47
CA ASP A 199 -15.20 -9.42 -16.90
C ASP A 199 -15.19 -10.58 -17.92
N LYS A 200 -14.27 -10.55 -18.88
CA LYS A 200 -14.15 -11.58 -19.92
C LYS A 200 -13.75 -12.95 -19.36
N TYR A 201 -12.88 -12.99 -18.35
CA TYR A 201 -12.29 -14.22 -17.81
C TYR A 201 -12.80 -14.61 -16.42
N ASP A 202 -13.86 -13.94 -15.93
CA ASP A 202 -14.46 -14.15 -14.60
C ASP A 202 -13.39 -14.14 -13.50
N ALA A 203 -12.80 -12.95 -13.31
CA ALA A 203 -11.76 -12.69 -12.32
C ALA A 203 -12.12 -11.48 -11.45
N MET A 204 -11.66 -11.48 -10.20
CA MET A 204 -11.72 -10.33 -9.32
C MET A 204 -10.61 -9.33 -9.66
N VAL A 205 -10.82 -8.05 -9.34
CA VAL A 205 -9.80 -7.00 -9.45
C VAL A 205 -9.53 -6.41 -8.07
N MET A 206 -8.26 -6.32 -7.71
CA MET A 206 -7.75 -5.64 -6.52
C MET A 206 -6.82 -4.51 -6.96
N VAL A 207 -7.09 -3.31 -6.48
CA VAL A 207 -6.32 -2.09 -6.78
C VAL A 207 -5.76 -1.50 -5.50
N ASP A 208 -4.45 -1.27 -5.44
CA ASP A 208 -3.82 -0.45 -4.40
C ASP A 208 -3.76 1.02 -4.85
N ASP A 209 -4.60 1.85 -4.24
CA ASP A 209 -4.75 3.27 -4.59
C ASP A 209 -4.04 4.22 -3.61
N SER A 210 -2.97 3.74 -2.94
CA SER A 210 -2.18 4.52 -1.98
C SER A 210 -1.59 5.81 -2.57
N HIS A 211 -1.22 5.79 -3.85
CA HIS A 211 -0.67 6.94 -4.60
C HIS A 211 -1.70 7.65 -5.49
N ALA A 212 -3.00 7.53 -5.16
CA ALA A 212 -4.08 8.18 -5.92
C ALA A 212 -5.17 8.77 -5.02
N THR A 213 -5.51 8.05 -3.94
CA THR A 213 -6.59 8.40 -3.02
C THR A 213 -6.40 9.80 -2.44
N GLY A 214 -7.44 10.62 -2.54
CA GLY A 214 -7.52 11.98 -2.02
C GLY A 214 -7.32 13.06 -3.08
N PHE A 215 -6.64 12.77 -4.20
CA PHE A 215 -6.26 13.80 -5.17
C PHE A 215 -6.44 13.41 -6.65
N LEU A 216 -6.56 12.12 -6.98
CA LEU A 216 -6.85 11.65 -8.33
C LEU A 216 -8.36 11.39 -8.50
N GLY A 217 -8.86 11.63 -9.72
CA GLY A 217 -10.28 11.51 -10.06
C GLY A 217 -11.09 12.77 -9.70
N PRO A 218 -12.25 12.98 -10.33
CA PRO A 218 -13.08 14.17 -10.12
C PRO A 218 -13.58 14.31 -8.67
N THR A 219 -13.72 13.21 -7.93
CA THR A 219 -14.14 13.23 -6.52
C THR A 219 -13.00 12.95 -5.54
N GLY A 220 -11.76 12.79 -6.04
CA GLY A 220 -10.59 12.43 -5.23
C GLY A 220 -10.57 10.97 -4.78
N ARG A 221 -11.45 10.10 -5.31
CA ARG A 221 -11.56 8.69 -4.90
C ARG A 221 -10.43 7.80 -5.41
N GLY A 222 -9.52 8.30 -6.22
CA GLY A 222 -8.37 7.55 -6.71
C GLY A 222 -8.45 7.21 -8.19
N SER A 223 -7.67 6.22 -8.62
CA SER A 223 -7.58 5.80 -10.03
C SER A 223 -8.86 5.13 -10.51
N VAL A 224 -9.65 4.56 -9.60
CA VAL A 224 -10.93 3.89 -9.88
C VAL A 224 -12.09 4.84 -10.23
N ASP A 225 -11.92 6.15 -10.04
CA ASP A 225 -12.94 7.18 -10.28
C ASP A 225 -12.71 7.86 -11.64
N LYS A 226 -12.70 7.07 -12.72
CA LYS A 226 -12.48 7.56 -14.10
C LYS A 226 -13.40 6.92 -15.11
#